data_AF-A0A3M2CXQ6-F1
#
_entry.id   AF-A0A3M2CXQ6-F1
#
_cell.length_a   1.000
_cell.length_b   1.000
_cell.length_c   1.000
_cell.angle_alpha   90.00
_cell.angle_beta   90.00
_cell.angle_gamma   90.00
#
_symmetry.space_group_name_H-M   'P 1'
#
loop_
_entity.id
_entity.type
_entity.pdbx_description
1 polymer ?
#
loop_
_entity_poly.entity_id
_entity_poly.type
_entity_poly.pdbx_seq_one_letter_code
_entity_poly.pdbx_strand_id
1 'polypeptide(L)'
;MDKELQQFLEQFRVDPEEEQKTQELYNRIQQISRGSPETPDAPSDRELLVLISRLFSMEGSTPFSKQYDPLIERLSFTNQDLNALDADGLKTAWRSFLKENEWDSFIAPEHLGMAEWYESHSMTSHAIAVYEYLYLRSFVEMNDDMPRDFCDISTLLMLCKERKLLHRARYFCEVIEDLYLADKIVSLEDYADAVLIKKVVNSYAILETLDSDKRSITDRLNLEKGKLLHVLHPRTQSLVIDATVWSSEPWRKLEPATAILYWAKAIEAEFRFKVYEPNQRHINQYQTFEGPPKGKNCTLGQISKLLYPSSNLGLKTVFARLQDAAWIISQEARNPLETLQKHRNQSAHAGSSSYTPRESQRCLREIYESGWIWRFLQALQPAIPRGLK
;
A
#
# COMPACT_ATOMS: atom_id res chain seq x y z
N MET A 1 65.74 -34.69 11.84
CA MET A 1 64.61 -34.14 11.07
C MET A 1 63.56 -35.22 11.11
N ASP A 2 62.54 -34.99 11.94
CA ASP A 2 61.71 -36.03 12.55
C ASP A 2 60.75 -36.70 11.58
N LYS A 3 60.65 -38.03 11.72
CA LYS A 3 59.59 -38.83 11.08
C LYS A 3 58.19 -38.29 11.37
N GLU A 4 58.00 -37.66 12.53
CA GLU A 4 56.74 -37.02 12.93
C GLU A 4 56.44 -35.75 12.12
N LEU A 5 57.47 -34.98 11.74
CA LEU A 5 57.30 -33.81 10.87
C LEU A 5 56.99 -34.23 9.43
N GLN A 6 57.59 -35.33 8.95
CA GLN A 6 57.26 -35.92 7.64
C GLN A 6 55.85 -36.50 7.60
N GLN A 7 55.41 -37.22 8.64
CA GLN A 7 54.03 -37.72 8.74
C GLN A 7 53.00 -36.59 8.87
N PHE A 8 53.33 -35.53 9.60
CA PHE A 8 52.49 -34.33 9.68
C PHE A 8 52.38 -33.66 8.29
N LEU A 9 53.51 -33.45 7.59
CA LEU A 9 53.50 -32.85 6.25
C LEU A 9 52.86 -33.76 5.18
N GLU A 10 52.90 -35.09 5.34
CA GLU A 10 52.16 -36.04 4.50
C GLU A 10 50.65 -36.00 4.75
N GLN A 11 50.19 -35.65 5.96
CA GLN A 11 48.77 -35.41 6.26
C GLN A 11 48.24 -34.10 5.66
N PHE A 12 49.12 -33.15 5.32
CA PHE A 12 48.76 -31.90 4.63
C PHE A 12 49.11 -31.90 3.14
N ARG A 13 49.54 -33.04 2.58
CA ARG A 13 49.65 -33.19 1.13
C ARG A 13 48.24 -33.28 0.57
N VAL A 14 47.82 -32.20 -0.08
CA VAL A 14 46.62 -32.17 -0.93
C VAL A 14 46.74 -33.33 -1.92
N ASP A 15 45.69 -34.13 -2.03
CA ASP A 15 45.64 -35.23 -2.98
C ASP A 15 45.84 -34.65 -4.39
N PRO A 16 46.86 -35.09 -5.16
CA PRO A 16 47.08 -34.61 -6.52
C PRO A 16 45.84 -34.73 -7.43
N GLU A 17 44.95 -35.70 -7.17
CA GLU A 17 43.69 -35.81 -7.89
C GLU A 17 42.68 -34.71 -7.53
N GLU A 18 42.65 -34.27 -6.27
CA GLU A 18 41.81 -33.14 -5.82
C GLU A 18 42.35 -31.80 -6.35
N GLU A 19 43.67 -31.64 -6.38
CA GLU A 19 44.33 -30.46 -6.97
C GLU A 19 44.05 -30.37 -8.48
N GLN A 20 44.10 -31.49 -9.20
CA GLN A 20 43.74 -31.53 -10.62
C GLN A 20 42.26 -31.18 -10.86
N LYS A 21 41.33 -31.77 -10.11
CA LYS A 21 39.89 -31.46 -10.21
C LYS A 21 39.59 -29.98 -9.93
N THR A 22 40.30 -29.42 -8.95
CA THR A 22 40.22 -27.99 -8.59
C THR A 22 40.67 -27.11 -9.76
N GLN A 23 41.81 -27.42 -10.36
CA GLN A 23 42.34 -26.68 -11.49
C GLN A 23 41.43 -26.78 -12.73
N GLU A 24 40.85 -27.97 -12.99
CA GLU A 24 39.88 -28.17 -14.06
C GLU A 24 38.63 -27.32 -13.87
N LEU A 25 38.10 -27.24 -12.65
CA LEU A 25 36.95 -26.40 -12.31
C LEU A 25 37.25 -24.92 -12.57
N TYR A 26 38.37 -24.39 -12.07
CA TYR A 26 38.72 -22.99 -12.31
C TYR A 26 38.97 -22.68 -13.78
N ASN A 27 39.61 -23.59 -14.51
CA ASN A 27 39.79 -23.45 -15.95
C ASN A 27 38.42 -23.38 -16.66
N ARG A 28 37.44 -24.20 -16.24
CA ARG A 28 36.09 -24.17 -16.79
C ARG A 28 35.36 -22.86 -16.48
N ILE A 29 35.46 -22.37 -15.24
CA ILE A 29 34.88 -21.07 -14.84
C ILE A 29 35.49 -19.93 -15.65
N GLN A 30 36.81 -19.93 -15.86
CA GLN A 30 37.49 -18.92 -16.69
C GLN A 30 37.07 -18.99 -18.16
N GLN A 31 36.89 -20.19 -18.72
CA GLN A 31 36.37 -20.36 -20.08
C GLN A 31 34.97 -19.76 -20.20
N ILE A 32 34.09 -20.07 -19.24
CA ILE A 32 32.73 -19.52 -19.18
C ILE A 32 32.82 -17.99 -19.10
N SER A 33 33.61 -17.44 -18.18
CA SER A 33 33.80 -15.99 -18.02
C SER A 33 34.23 -15.27 -19.30
N ARG A 34 34.98 -15.94 -20.19
CA ARG A 34 35.49 -15.38 -21.45
C ARG A 34 34.57 -15.61 -22.66
N GLY A 35 33.67 -16.59 -22.60
CA GLY A 35 32.77 -16.93 -23.71
C GLY A 35 31.63 -15.92 -23.86
N SER A 36 31.01 -15.82 -25.03
CA SER A 36 29.75 -15.06 -25.18
C SER A 36 28.56 -15.93 -24.71
N PRO A 37 27.54 -15.38 -24.04
CA PRO A 37 26.33 -16.14 -23.67
C PRO A 37 25.50 -16.60 -24.88
N GLU A 38 25.73 -16.04 -26.08
CA GLU A 38 24.94 -16.35 -27.28
C GLU A 38 25.54 -17.47 -28.17
N THR A 39 26.60 -18.15 -27.71
CA THR A 39 27.18 -19.25 -28.49
C THR A 39 26.40 -20.55 -28.30
N PRO A 40 26.28 -21.40 -29.34
CA PRO A 40 25.66 -22.73 -29.23
C PRO A 40 26.28 -23.63 -28.14
N ASP A 41 27.52 -23.34 -27.75
CA ASP A 41 28.29 -24.05 -26.72
C ASP A 41 28.15 -23.44 -25.31
N ALA A 42 27.20 -22.51 -25.11
CA ALA A 42 26.96 -21.93 -23.80
C ALA A 42 26.49 -23.01 -22.80
N PRO A 43 27.00 -23.00 -21.55
CA PRO A 43 26.60 -23.98 -20.55
C PRO A 43 25.10 -23.80 -20.21
N SER A 44 24.41 -24.93 -20.04
CA SER A 44 23.03 -24.94 -19.55
C SER A 44 22.95 -24.49 -18.08
N ASP A 45 21.78 -24.03 -17.64
CA ASP A 45 21.54 -23.67 -16.23
C ASP A 45 21.87 -24.82 -15.28
N ARG A 46 21.50 -26.05 -15.63
CA ARG A 46 21.84 -27.25 -14.85
C ARG A 46 23.36 -27.42 -14.70
N GLU A 47 24.12 -27.23 -15.78
CA GLU A 47 25.59 -27.30 -15.71
C GLU A 47 26.17 -26.17 -14.85
N LEU A 48 25.63 -24.95 -14.96
CA LEU A 48 26.03 -23.82 -14.12
C LEU A 48 25.76 -24.09 -12.63
N LEU A 49 24.58 -24.63 -12.29
CA LEU A 49 24.23 -25.02 -10.92
C LEU A 49 25.16 -26.11 -10.36
N VAL A 50 25.55 -27.10 -11.18
CA VAL A 50 26.57 -28.10 -10.79
C VAL A 50 27.90 -27.44 -10.49
N LEU A 51 28.34 -26.49 -11.32
CA LEU A 51 29.62 -25.79 -11.13
C LEU A 51 29.59 -24.92 -9.87
N ILE A 52 28.48 -24.23 -9.61
CA ILE A 52 28.27 -23.46 -8.37
C ILE A 52 28.38 -24.38 -7.16
N SER A 53 27.71 -25.52 -7.17
CA SER A 53 27.74 -26.45 -6.02
C SER A 53 29.11 -27.08 -5.77
N ARG A 54 29.83 -27.41 -6.85
CA ARG A 54 31.21 -27.91 -6.74
C ARG A 54 32.15 -26.84 -6.19
N LEU A 55 32.02 -25.60 -6.68
CA LEU A 55 32.81 -24.48 -6.17
C LEU A 55 32.52 -24.23 -4.69
N PHE A 56 31.24 -24.30 -4.29
CA PHE A 56 30.83 -24.19 -2.90
C PHE A 56 31.39 -25.31 -2.02
N SER A 57 31.37 -26.55 -2.50
CA SER A 57 31.94 -27.69 -1.77
C SER A 57 33.44 -27.55 -1.53
N MET A 58 34.14 -26.76 -2.35
CA MET A 58 35.58 -26.51 -2.21
C MET A 58 35.91 -25.27 -1.37
N GLU A 59 35.18 -24.16 -1.58
CA GLU A 59 35.46 -22.89 -0.89
C GLU A 59 34.70 -22.73 0.43
N GLY A 60 33.52 -23.35 0.56
CA GLY A 60 32.68 -23.32 1.76
C GLY A 60 32.20 -21.93 2.17
N SER A 61 32.17 -20.95 1.26
CA SER A 61 31.93 -19.54 1.60
C SER A 61 30.47 -19.12 1.39
N THR A 62 29.82 -18.68 2.47
CA THR A 62 28.58 -17.87 2.44
C THR A 62 28.88 -16.56 3.20
N PRO A 63 28.75 -15.35 2.59
CA PRO A 63 28.29 -15.07 1.22
C PRO A 63 29.23 -15.62 0.14
N PHE A 64 28.70 -15.78 -1.07
CA PHE A 64 29.48 -16.19 -2.24
C PHE A 64 30.55 -15.16 -2.61
N SER A 65 31.75 -15.65 -2.93
CA SER A 65 32.88 -14.83 -3.37
C SER A 65 32.71 -14.35 -4.82
N LYS A 66 33.56 -13.44 -5.29
CA LYS A 66 33.54 -12.96 -6.69
C LYS A 66 33.77 -14.05 -7.75
N GLN A 67 34.23 -15.23 -7.32
CA GLN A 67 34.50 -16.35 -8.22
C GLN A 67 33.20 -16.98 -8.74
N TYR A 68 32.08 -16.71 -8.07
CA TYR A 68 30.75 -17.19 -8.43
C TYR A 68 30.06 -16.28 -9.47
N ASP A 69 30.44 -14.99 -9.55
CA ASP A 69 29.80 -13.99 -10.41
C ASP A 69 29.61 -14.49 -11.86
N PRO A 70 30.63 -15.05 -12.54
CA PRO A 70 30.50 -15.44 -13.95
C PRO A 70 29.53 -16.62 -14.17
N LEU A 71 29.27 -17.41 -13.13
CA LEU A 71 28.32 -18.52 -13.18
C LEU A 71 26.91 -18.02 -12.92
N ILE A 72 26.73 -17.19 -11.87
CA ILE A 72 25.41 -16.70 -11.45
C ILE A 72 24.83 -15.71 -12.47
N GLU A 73 25.65 -14.81 -13.01
CA GLU A 73 25.21 -13.85 -14.05
C GLU A 73 24.64 -14.53 -15.30
N ARG A 74 25.06 -15.77 -15.57
CA ARG A 74 24.65 -16.53 -16.75
C ARG A 74 23.41 -17.38 -16.54
N LEU A 75 22.96 -17.57 -15.31
CA LEU A 75 21.73 -18.31 -15.07
C LEU A 75 20.56 -17.61 -15.76
N SER A 76 19.66 -18.38 -16.38
CA SER A 76 18.46 -17.81 -16.99
C SER A 76 17.59 -17.11 -15.96
N PHE A 77 17.59 -17.59 -14.71
CA PHE A 77 16.93 -16.94 -13.58
C PHE A 77 17.40 -15.51 -13.38
N THR A 78 18.72 -15.26 -13.39
CA THR A 78 19.31 -13.92 -13.25
C THR A 78 18.89 -12.98 -14.38
N ASN A 79 18.65 -13.54 -15.57
CA ASN A 79 18.25 -12.76 -16.75
C ASN A 79 16.73 -12.60 -16.87
N GLN A 80 15.94 -13.17 -15.96
CA GLN A 80 14.49 -13.08 -15.97
C GLN A 80 14.01 -11.72 -15.41
N ASP A 81 12.98 -11.13 -16.02
CA ASP A 81 12.35 -9.92 -15.46
C ASP A 81 11.40 -10.28 -14.31
N LEU A 82 11.97 -10.50 -13.13
CA LEU A 82 11.18 -10.71 -11.91
C LEU A 82 10.57 -9.42 -11.35
N ASN A 83 10.88 -8.24 -11.92
CA ASN A 83 10.27 -6.99 -11.46
C ASN A 83 8.81 -6.84 -11.92
N ALA A 84 8.42 -7.57 -12.97
CA ALA A 84 7.05 -7.62 -13.45
C ALA A 84 6.14 -8.55 -12.63
N LEU A 85 6.69 -9.39 -11.76
CA LEU A 85 5.94 -10.37 -10.97
C LEU A 85 5.34 -9.75 -9.70
N ASP A 86 4.17 -10.27 -9.30
CA ASP A 86 3.56 -10.00 -8.00
C ASP A 86 4.15 -10.91 -6.90
N ALA A 87 3.64 -10.77 -5.67
CA ALA A 87 4.17 -11.51 -4.52
C ALA A 87 4.04 -13.04 -4.67
N ASP A 88 2.96 -13.52 -5.27
CA ASP A 88 2.73 -14.96 -5.46
C ASP A 88 3.64 -15.53 -6.56
N GLY A 89 3.85 -14.76 -7.64
CA GLY A 89 4.85 -15.07 -8.65
C GLY A 89 6.26 -15.18 -8.08
N LEU A 90 6.68 -14.17 -7.31
CA LEU A 90 8.01 -14.16 -6.67
C LEU A 90 8.22 -15.34 -5.71
N LYS A 91 7.20 -15.66 -4.91
CA LYS A 91 7.24 -16.77 -3.94
C LYS A 91 7.52 -18.12 -4.59
N THR A 92 7.14 -18.31 -5.86
CA THR A 92 7.32 -19.58 -6.57
C THR A 92 8.44 -19.57 -7.60
N ALA A 93 8.96 -18.39 -7.97
CA ALA A 93 9.90 -18.23 -9.08
C ALA A 93 11.16 -19.10 -8.92
N TRP A 94 11.85 -19.03 -7.78
CA TRP A 94 13.07 -19.82 -7.56
C TRP A 94 12.79 -21.33 -7.58
N ARG A 95 11.70 -21.77 -6.95
CA ARG A 95 11.30 -23.19 -6.95
C ARG A 95 11.00 -23.70 -8.36
N SER A 96 10.33 -22.88 -9.18
CA SER A 96 10.02 -23.21 -10.57
C SER A 96 11.29 -23.34 -11.39
N PHE A 97 12.22 -22.38 -11.26
CA PHE A 97 13.52 -22.41 -11.93
C PHE A 97 14.32 -23.68 -11.58
N LEU A 98 14.41 -24.04 -10.30
CA LEU A 98 15.09 -25.27 -9.87
C LEU A 98 14.43 -26.53 -10.47
N LYS A 99 13.09 -26.56 -10.47
CA LYS A 99 12.32 -27.69 -11.00
C LYS A 99 12.48 -27.85 -12.52
N GLU A 100 12.44 -26.75 -13.26
CA GLU A 100 12.66 -26.73 -14.72
C GLU A 100 14.03 -27.28 -15.11
N ASN A 101 15.02 -27.09 -14.23
CA ASN A 101 16.39 -27.55 -14.41
C ASN A 101 16.69 -28.90 -13.76
N GLU A 102 15.66 -29.61 -13.25
CA GLU A 102 15.78 -30.89 -12.54
C GLU A 102 16.84 -30.83 -11.42
N TRP A 103 16.87 -29.72 -10.68
CA TRP A 103 17.88 -29.44 -9.66
C TRP A 103 17.28 -29.40 -8.26
N ASP A 104 17.72 -30.31 -7.40
CA ASP A 104 17.31 -30.40 -5.99
C ASP A 104 18.49 -30.55 -5.02
N SER A 105 19.72 -30.47 -5.55
CA SER A 105 20.94 -30.84 -4.83
C SER A 105 21.53 -29.72 -3.95
N PHE A 106 21.02 -28.49 -4.06
CA PHE A 106 21.52 -27.39 -3.23
C PHE A 106 21.15 -27.60 -1.75
N ILE A 107 22.13 -27.38 -0.88
CA ILE A 107 21.96 -27.29 0.56
C ILE A 107 21.60 -25.86 0.98
N ALA A 108 21.12 -25.68 2.22
CA ALA A 108 20.67 -24.38 2.71
C ALA A 108 21.73 -23.25 2.59
N PRO A 109 23.02 -23.48 2.92
CA PRO A 109 24.07 -22.49 2.71
C PRO A 109 24.25 -22.01 1.26
N GLU A 110 24.05 -22.88 0.27
CA GLU A 110 24.15 -22.52 -1.15
C GLU A 110 22.98 -21.64 -1.57
N HIS A 111 21.77 -21.96 -1.11
CA HIS A 111 20.61 -21.09 -1.33
C HIS A 111 20.77 -19.72 -0.66
N LEU A 112 21.31 -19.68 0.57
CA LEU A 112 21.58 -18.42 1.25
C LEU A 112 22.63 -17.60 0.49
N GLY A 113 23.72 -18.25 0.03
CA GLY A 113 24.74 -17.61 -0.80
C GLY A 113 24.18 -17.02 -2.09
N MET A 114 23.22 -17.70 -2.75
CA MET A 114 22.50 -17.15 -3.91
C MET A 114 21.67 -15.92 -3.53
N ALA A 115 20.94 -15.96 -2.42
CA ALA A 115 20.10 -14.86 -1.97
C ALA A 115 20.92 -13.59 -1.67
N GLU A 116 22.00 -13.75 -0.89
CA GLU A 116 22.92 -12.67 -0.52
C GLU A 116 23.69 -12.13 -1.75
N TRP A 117 24.02 -12.99 -2.71
CA TRP A 117 24.59 -12.56 -3.98
C TRP A 117 23.62 -11.65 -4.74
N TYR A 118 22.35 -12.05 -4.90
CA TYR A 118 21.36 -11.20 -5.57
C TYR A 118 21.10 -9.90 -4.83
N GLU A 119 21.08 -9.92 -3.50
CA GLU A 119 20.92 -8.72 -2.68
C GLU A 119 22.08 -7.73 -2.91
N SER A 120 23.33 -8.20 -2.82
CA SER A 120 24.52 -7.36 -3.02
C SER A 120 24.64 -6.78 -4.44
N HIS A 121 23.98 -7.39 -5.43
CA HIS A 121 23.90 -6.91 -6.81
C HIS A 121 22.63 -6.10 -7.10
N SER A 122 21.90 -5.65 -6.06
CA SER A 122 20.67 -4.84 -6.18
C SER A 122 19.55 -5.53 -6.98
N MET A 123 19.53 -6.86 -6.99
CA MET A 123 18.51 -7.67 -7.65
C MET A 123 17.41 -8.08 -6.65
N THR A 124 16.76 -7.10 -6.04
CA THR A 124 15.81 -7.28 -4.92
C THR A 124 14.76 -8.36 -5.16
N SER A 125 14.11 -8.40 -6.33
CA SER A 125 13.10 -9.44 -6.64
C SER A 125 13.67 -10.87 -6.66
N HIS A 126 14.92 -11.04 -7.12
CA HIS A 126 15.60 -12.34 -7.16
C HIS A 126 15.97 -12.77 -5.74
N ALA A 127 16.53 -11.86 -4.94
CA ALA A 127 16.81 -12.12 -3.52
C ALA A 127 15.54 -12.54 -2.76
N ILE A 128 14.43 -11.81 -2.93
CA ILE A 128 13.12 -12.16 -2.34
C ILE A 128 12.70 -13.58 -2.72
N ALA A 129 12.79 -13.94 -4.01
CA ALA A 129 12.37 -15.27 -4.48
C ALA A 129 13.18 -16.41 -3.84
N VAL A 130 14.49 -16.21 -3.62
CA VAL A 130 15.35 -17.22 -2.97
C VAL A 130 15.10 -17.26 -1.45
N TYR A 131 14.99 -16.10 -0.79
CA TYR A 131 14.65 -16.04 0.65
C TYR A 131 13.26 -16.62 0.96
N GLU A 132 12.26 -16.40 0.09
CA GLU A 132 10.94 -17.04 0.22
C GLU A 132 11.02 -18.56 0.15
N TYR A 133 11.85 -19.09 -0.75
CA TYR A 133 12.07 -20.53 -0.84
C TYR A 133 12.71 -21.09 0.44
N LEU A 134 13.75 -20.42 0.96
CA LEU A 134 14.40 -20.77 2.22
C LEU A 134 13.41 -20.74 3.40
N TYR A 135 12.58 -19.69 3.48
CA TYR A 135 11.52 -19.55 4.47
C TYR A 135 10.55 -20.72 4.42
N LEU A 136 10.04 -21.05 3.24
CA LEU A 136 9.09 -22.15 3.06
C LEU A 136 9.70 -23.50 3.48
N ARG A 137 10.94 -23.78 3.11
CA ARG A 137 11.60 -25.05 3.48
C ARG A 137 11.92 -25.15 4.97
N SER A 138 12.33 -24.05 5.59
CA SER A 138 12.75 -24.02 7.01
C SER A 138 11.57 -23.98 7.98
N PHE A 139 10.51 -23.21 7.66
CA PHE A 139 9.43 -22.92 8.60
C PHE A 139 8.08 -23.56 8.25
N VAL A 140 7.83 -23.87 6.97
CA VAL A 140 6.51 -24.39 6.53
C VAL A 140 6.56 -25.88 6.23
N GLU A 141 7.55 -26.32 5.47
CA GLU A 141 7.69 -27.74 5.09
C GLU A 141 8.34 -28.59 6.20
N MET A 142 8.89 -27.96 7.26
CA MET A 142 9.53 -28.61 8.41
C MET A 142 10.49 -29.74 8.01
N ASN A 143 11.46 -29.43 7.14
CA ASN A 143 12.60 -30.34 6.94
C ASN A 143 13.53 -30.24 8.15
N ASP A 144 13.62 -31.32 8.94
CA ASP A 144 14.52 -31.43 10.10
C ASP A 144 15.99 -31.15 9.76
N ASP A 145 16.35 -31.23 8.47
CA ASP A 145 17.70 -30.99 7.95
C ASP A 145 18.03 -29.50 7.69
N MET A 146 17.09 -28.56 7.86
CA MET A 146 17.29 -27.14 7.58
C MET A 146 17.13 -26.28 8.85
N PRO A 147 18.24 -25.86 9.49
CA PRO A 147 18.18 -24.96 10.64
C PRO A 147 17.45 -23.65 10.32
N ARG A 148 16.64 -23.18 11.27
CA ARG A 148 15.85 -21.94 11.14
C ARG A 148 16.72 -20.70 10.90
N ASP A 149 17.98 -20.76 11.28
CA ASP A 149 18.96 -19.67 11.19
C ASP A 149 19.40 -19.37 9.74
N PHE A 150 19.11 -20.25 8.77
CA PHE A 150 19.46 -20.03 7.37
C PHE A 150 18.47 -19.12 6.61
N CYS A 151 17.33 -18.81 7.21
CA CYS A 151 16.38 -17.85 6.65
C CYS A 151 16.33 -16.61 7.53
N ASP A 152 17.01 -15.56 7.09
CA ASP A 152 16.89 -14.24 7.71
C ASP A 152 15.55 -13.59 7.31
N ILE A 153 14.53 -13.82 8.15
CA ILE A 153 13.19 -13.27 7.97
C ILE A 153 13.20 -11.73 8.08
N SER A 154 14.13 -11.13 8.83
CA SER A 154 14.28 -9.68 8.93
C SER A 154 14.74 -9.09 7.60
N THR A 155 15.73 -9.70 6.96
CA THR A 155 16.18 -9.31 5.62
C THR A 155 15.05 -9.48 4.60
N LEU A 156 14.32 -10.60 4.62
CA LEU A 156 13.17 -10.81 3.74
C LEU A 156 12.05 -9.77 3.94
N LEU A 157 11.77 -9.38 5.19
CA LEU A 157 10.86 -8.29 5.51
C LEU A 157 11.33 -6.97 4.90
N MET A 158 12.61 -6.64 5.04
CA MET A 158 13.19 -5.39 4.53
C MET A 158 13.13 -5.31 3.01
N LEU A 159 13.51 -6.38 2.32
CA LEU A 159 13.41 -6.48 0.87
C LEU A 159 11.95 -6.36 0.39
N CYS A 160 11.00 -7.04 1.05
CA CYS A 160 9.57 -6.92 0.74
C CYS A 160 9.06 -5.48 0.91
N LYS A 161 9.50 -4.78 1.98
CA LYS A 161 9.16 -3.38 2.23
C LYS A 161 9.75 -2.46 1.14
N GLU A 162 11.02 -2.64 0.79
CA GLU A 162 11.70 -1.87 -0.26
C GLU A 162 11.00 -2.02 -1.61
N ARG A 163 10.60 -3.25 -1.96
CA ARG A 163 9.87 -3.55 -3.19
C ARG A 163 8.40 -3.12 -3.16
N LYS A 164 7.92 -2.57 -2.04
CA LYS A 164 6.52 -2.18 -1.78
C LYS A 164 5.53 -3.34 -1.87
N LEU A 165 5.97 -4.56 -1.51
CA LEU A 165 5.10 -5.73 -1.36
C LEU A 165 4.42 -5.68 0.01
N LEU A 166 3.54 -4.69 0.23
CA LEU A 166 3.04 -4.30 1.56
C LEU A 166 2.33 -5.43 2.30
N HIS A 167 1.47 -6.20 1.62
CA HIS A 167 0.80 -7.35 2.22
C HIS A 167 1.78 -8.42 2.68
N ARG A 168 2.84 -8.66 1.91
CA ARG A 168 3.87 -9.64 2.24
C ARG A 168 4.78 -9.16 3.36
N ALA A 169 5.18 -7.89 3.34
CA ALA A 169 5.89 -7.26 4.46
C ALA A 169 5.08 -7.31 5.76
N ARG A 170 3.77 -7.07 5.70
CA ARG A 170 2.89 -7.22 6.88
C ARG A 170 2.88 -8.65 7.42
N TYR A 171 2.75 -9.64 6.54
CA TYR A 171 2.81 -11.04 6.92
C TYR A 171 4.12 -11.36 7.66
N PHE A 172 5.27 -10.93 7.14
CA PHE A 172 6.55 -11.17 7.82
C PHE A 172 6.69 -10.41 9.15
N CYS A 173 6.08 -9.23 9.30
CA CYS A 173 5.99 -8.59 10.62
C CYS A 173 5.21 -9.45 11.63
N GLU A 174 4.14 -10.11 11.20
CA GLU A 174 3.34 -11.01 12.04
C GLU A 174 4.14 -12.29 12.37
N VAL A 175 4.86 -12.85 11.40
CA VAL A 175 5.75 -14.02 11.63
C VAL A 175 6.87 -13.71 12.62
N ILE A 176 7.57 -12.57 12.48
CA ILE A 176 8.63 -12.16 13.42
C ILE A 176 8.05 -11.97 14.83
N GLU A 177 6.88 -11.34 14.94
CA GLU A 177 6.18 -11.18 16.21
C GLU A 177 5.87 -12.53 16.87
N ASP A 178 5.33 -13.49 16.11
CA ASP A 178 5.02 -14.83 16.62
C ASP A 178 6.29 -15.57 17.07
N LEU A 179 7.35 -15.54 16.26
CA LEU A 179 8.64 -16.18 16.58
C LEU A 179 9.30 -15.57 17.83
N TYR A 180 9.18 -14.26 18.02
CA TYR A 180 9.70 -13.59 19.21
C TYR A 180 8.88 -13.92 20.45
N LEU A 181 7.55 -13.88 20.36
CA LEU A 181 6.66 -14.05 21.51
C LEU A 181 6.60 -15.50 22.00
N ALA A 182 6.61 -16.48 21.08
CA ALA A 182 6.55 -17.89 21.42
C ALA A 182 7.88 -18.41 21.98
N ASP A 183 8.96 -18.26 21.20
CA ASP A 183 10.18 -19.05 21.40
C ASP A 183 11.46 -18.23 21.49
N LYS A 184 11.38 -16.88 21.35
CA LYS A 184 12.55 -15.97 21.31
C LYS A 184 13.58 -16.38 20.25
N ILE A 185 13.11 -16.92 19.13
CA ILE A 185 13.96 -17.38 18.02
C ILE A 185 14.63 -16.20 17.31
N VAL A 186 13.91 -15.08 17.20
CA VAL A 186 14.43 -13.82 16.62
C VAL A 186 14.91 -12.89 17.73
N SER A 187 15.83 -11.98 17.41
CA SER A 187 16.37 -11.03 18.37
C SER A 187 15.32 -9.98 18.79
N LEU A 188 15.55 -9.31 19.93
CA LEU A 188 14.71 -8.18 20.35
C LEU A 188 14.79 -7.00 19.37
N GLU A 189 15.94 -6.82 18.71
CA GLU A 189 16.17 -5.77 17.72
C GLU A 189 15.31 -5.99 16.47
N ASP A 190 15.35 -7.20 15.91
CA ASP A 190 14.51 -7.63 14.79
C ASP A 190 13.02 -7.45 15.08
N TYR A 191 12.60 -7.83 16.29
CA TYR A 191 11.21 -7.65 16.74
C TYR A 191 10.83 -6.16 16.81
N ALA A 192 11.68 -5.31 17.38
CA ALA A 192 11.41 -3.88 17.49
C ALA A 192 11.29 -3.23 16.11
N ASP A 193 12.17 -3.58 15.17
CA ASP A 193 12.14 -3.10 13.79
C ASP A 193 10.87 -3.57 13.06
N ALA A 194 10.49 -4.84 13.22
CA ALA A 194 9.25 -5.37 12.66
C ALA A 194 8.01 -4.60 13.17
N VAL A 195 7.96 -4.25 14.46
CA VAL A 195 6.86 -3.45 15.03
C VAL A 195 6.79 -2.04 14.41
N LEU A 196 7.94 -1.40 14.18
CA LEU A 196 8.00 -0.09 13.54
C LEU A 196 7.58 -0.16 12.07
N ILE A 197 8.07 -1.17 11.34
CA ILE A 197 7.71 -1.41 9.94
C ILE A 197 6.22 -1.70 9.81
N LYS A 198 5.65 -2.53 10.69
CA LYS A 198 4.22 -2.86 10.72
C LYS A 198 3.33 -1.62 10.81
N LYS A 199 3.71 -0.60 11.59
CA LYS A 199 2.96 0.67 11.67
C LYS A 199 2.96 1.44 10.34
N VAL A 200 4.11 1.48 9.66
CA VAL A 200 4.27 2.14 8.36
C VAL A 200 3.50 1.38 7.27
N VAL A 201 3.67 0.05 7.20
CA VAL A 201 2.98 -0.81 6.23
C VAL A 201 1.47 -0.74 6.40
N ASN A 202 0.97 -0.77 7.65
CA ASN A 202 -0.46 -0.62 7.92
C ASN A 202 -1.00 0.72 7.42
N SER A 203 -0.21 1.80 7.51
CA SER A 203 -0.61 3.11 7.03
C SER A 203 -0.73 3.14 5.49
N TYR A 204 0.18 2.48 4.76
CA TYR A 204 0.09 2.38 3.30
C TYR A 204 -1.01 1.42 2.82
N ALA A 205 -1.19 0.26 3.47
CA ALA A 205 -2.27 -0.66 3.16
C ALA A 205 -3.66 -0.03 3.41
N ILE A 206 -3.76 0.82 4.44
CA ILE A 206 -4.95 1.66 4.68
C ILE A 206 -5.20 2.57 3.48
N LEU A 207 -4.18 3.23 2.92
CA LEU A 207 -4.35 4.11 1.76
C LEU A 207 -4.76 3.35 0.49
N GLU A 208 -4.17 2.19 0.21
CA GLU A 208 -4.56 1.36 -0.95
C GLU A 208 -6.00 0.86 -0.83
N THR A 209 -6.39 0.40 0.35
CA THR A 209 -7.78 -0.03 0.62
C THR A 209 -8.73 1.16 0.47
N LEU A 210 -8.35 2.34 0.96
CA LEU A 210 -9.14 3.55 0.85
C LEU A 210 -9.34 3.96 -0.63
N ASP A 211 -8.30 3.86 -1.46
CA ASP A 211 -8.38 4.16 -2.89
C ASP A 211 -9.24 3.14 -3.65
N SER A 212 -9.16 1.86 -3.31
CA SER A 212 -10.05 0.83 -3.85
C SER A 212 -11.51 1.12 -3.49
N ASP A 213 -11.78 1.44 -2.22
CA ASP A 213 -13.13 1.78 -1.74
C ASP A 213 -13.65 3.06 -2.38
N LYS A 214 -12.79 4.06 -2.60
CA LYS A 214 -13.13 5.27 -3.36
C LYS A 214 -13.59 4.94 -4.78
N ARG A 215 -12.91 4.04 -5.49
CA ARG A 215 -13.33 3.62 -6.85
C ARG A 215 -14.70 2.92 -6.81
N SER A 216 -14.84 1.92 -5.95
CA SER A 216 -16.10 1.18 -5.76
C SER A 216 -17.28 2.10 -5.42
N ILE A 217 -17.09 3.05 -4.51
CA ILE A 217 -18.10 4.04 -4.15
C ILE A 217 -18.38 5.01 -5.29
N THR A 218 -17.37 5.42 -6.05
CA THR A 218 -17.56 6.26 -7.23
C THR A 218 -18.45 5.58 -8.26
N ASP A 219 -18.18 4.31 -8.58
CA ASP A 219 -18.98 3.52 -9.52
C ASP A 219 -20.42 3.36 -9.04
N ARG A 220 -20.61 3.03 -7.77
CA ARG A 220 -21.93 2.92 -7.16
C ARG A 220 -22.70 4.25 -7.16
N LEU A 221 -22.05 5.36 -6.83
CA LEU A 221 -22.68 6.67 -6.84
C LEU A 221 -23.01 7.14 -8.27
N ASN A 222 -22.18 6.81 -9.27
CA ASN A 222 -22.49 7.04 -10.67
C ASN A 222 -23.76 6.27 -11.09
N LEU A 223 -23.94 5.03 -10.62
CA LEU A 223 -25.14 4.25 -10.89
C LEU A 223 -26.38 4.82 -10.18
N GLU A 224 -26.29 5.10 -8.89
CA GLU A 224 -27.43 5.52 -8.05
C GLU A 224 -27.83 7.00 -8.26
N LYS A 225 -26.83 7.86 -8.48
CA LYS A 225 -26.94 9.33 -8.45
C LYS A 225 -26.27 10.02 -9.65
N GLY A 226 -25.84 9.29 -10.68
CA GLY A 226 -25.00 9.82 -11.76
C GLY A 226 -25.47 11.12 -12.38
N LYS A 227 -26.78 11.26 -12.65
CA LYS A 227 -27.35 12.52 -13.17
C LYS A 227 -27.06 13.73 -12.28
N LEU A 228 -27.18 13.57 -10.96
CA LEU A 228 -26.85 14.61 -10.00
C LEU A 228 -25.33 14.76 -9.87
N LEU A 229 -24.60 13.65 -9.71
CA LEU A 229 -23.15 13.66 -9.49
C LEU A 229 -22.41 14.40 -10.63
N HIS A 230 -22.82 14.19 -11.89
CA HIS A 230 -22.24 14.87 -13.05
C HIS A 230 -22.48 16.38 -13.09
N VAL A 231 -23.56 16.89 -12.49
CA VAL A 231 -23.86 18.35 -12.48
C VAL A 231 -23.28 19.07 -11.27
N LEU A 232 -22.89 18.34 -10.21
CA LEU A 232 -22.19 18.91 -9.06
C LEU A 232 -20.85 19.51 -9.49
N HIS A 233 -20.37 20.51 -8.75
CA HIS A 233 -19.03 21.03 -8.98
C HIS A 233 -17.95 19.94 -8.73
N PRO A 234 -16.84 19.85 -9.51
CA PRO A 234 -15.84 18.78 -9.35
C PRO A 234 -15.32 18.62 -7.92
N ARG A 235 -15.10 19.74 -7.22
CA ARG A 235 -14.72 19.72 -5.80
C ARG A 235 -15.78 19.09 -4.91
N THR A 236 -17.06 19.36 -5.16
CA THR A 236 -18.17 18.75 -4.43
C THR A 236 -18.26 17.26 -4.72
N GLN A 237 -18.07 16.84 -5.97
CA GLN A 237 -18.07 15.42 -6.36
C GLN A 237 -17.03 14.63 -5.54
N SER A 238 -15.78 15.11 -5.52
CA SER A 238 -14.71 14.51 -4.72
C SER A 238 -15.07 14.46 -3.22
N LEU A 239 -15.59 15.55 -2.66
CA LEU A 239 -15.96 15.60 -1.24
C LEU A 239 -17.13 14.67 -0.88
N VAL A 240 -18.09 14.46 -1.78
CA VAL A 240 -19.22 13.54 -1.60
C VAL A 240 -18.74 12.08 -1.67
N ILE A 241 -17.83 11.76 -2.59
CA ILE A 241 -17.19 10.44 -2.65
C ILE A 241 -16.44 10.17 -1.35
N ASP A 242 -15.56 11.10 -0.93
CA ASP A 242 -14.83 10.98 0.32
C ASP A 242 -15.79 10.84 1.51
N ALA A 243 -16.83 11.67 1.61
CA ALA A 243 -17.81 11.58 2.68
C ALA A 243 -18.49 10.21 2.74
N THR A 244 -18.80 9.64 1.58
CA THR A 244 -19.45 8.33 1.48
C THR A 244 -18.51 7.19 1.85
N VAL A 245 -17.23 7.26 1.46
CA VAL A 245 -16.19 6.30 1.85
C VAL A 245 -15.96 6.32 3.35
N TRP A 246 -15.74 7.51 3.92
CA TRP A 246 -15.53 7.64 5.36
C TRP A 246 -16.76 7.30 6.21
N SER A 247 -17.92 7.20 5.58
CA SER A 247 -19.16 6.75 6.23
C SER A 247 -19.36 5.24 6.19
N SER A 248 -18.64 4.50 5.34
CA SER A 248 -18.72 3.04 5.27
C SER A 248 -17.77 2.36 6.25
N GLU A 249 -18.01 1.07 6.49
CA GLU A 249 -17.03 0.22 7.16
C GLU A 249 -15.86 -0.07 6.20
N PRO A 250 -14.61 -0.18 6.68
CA PRO A 250 -14.17 -0.03 8.08
C PRO A 250 -13.90 1.43 8.51
N TRP A 251 -13.87 2.37 7.56
CA TRP A 251 -13.42 3.76 7.77
C TRP A 251 -14.16 4.51 8.87
N ARG A 252 -15.47 4.31 8.96
CA ARG A 252 -16.31 4.92 10.00
C ARG A 252 -15.90 4.52 11.42
N LYS A 253 -15.31 3.34 11.62
CA LYS A 253 -14.80 2.90 12.94
C LYS A 253 -13.44 3.51 13.25
N LEU A 254 -12.61 3.75 12.24
CA LEU A 254 -11.28 4.34 12.38
C LEU A 254 -11.39 5.83 12.74
N GLU A 255 -12.12 6.61 11.93
CA GLU A 255 -12.28 8.04 12.13
C GLU A 255 -13.74 8.49 11.93
N PRO A 256 -14.62 8.29 12.93
CA PRO A 256 -16.04 8.58 12.80
C PRO A 256 -16.34 10.06 12.51
N ALA A 257 -15.47 10.99 12.91
CA ALA A 257 -15.64 12.42 12.67
C ALA A 257 -15.40 12.85 11.22
N THR A 258 -14.60 12.10 10.47
CA THR A 258 -14.07 12.50 9.17
C THR A 258 -15.17 12.57 8.11
N ALA A 259 -16.11 11.62 8.11
CA ALA A 259 -17.29 11.64 7.25
C ALA A 259 -18.15 12.90 7.41
N ILE A 260 -18.42 13.30 8.65
CA ILE A 260 -19.24 14.49 8.98
C ILE A 260 -18.58 15.76 8.43
N LEU A 261 -17.26 15.85 8.59
CA LEU A 261 -16.48 16.97 8.05
C LEU A 261 -16.56 17.03 6.52
N TYR A 262 -16.46 15.89 5.83
CA TYR A 262 -16.57 15.85 4.37
C TYR A 262 -17.97 16.20 3.88
N TRP A 263 -19.02 15.69 4.52
CA TRP A 263 -20.41 16.07 4.20
C TRP A 263 -20.64 17.57 4.35
N ALA A 264 -20.17 18.17 5.45
CA ALA A 264 -20.24 19.61 5.65
C ALA A 264 -19.49 20.36 4.55
N LYS A 265 -18.24 19.97 4.24
CA LYS A 265 -17.42 20.60 3.19
C LYS A 265 -18.07 20.48 1.80
N ALA A 266 -18.72 19.36 1.49
CA ALA A 266 -19.42 19.16 0.22
C ALA A 266 -20.55 20.18 0.04
N ILE A 267 -21.39 20.35 1.06
CA ILE A 267 -22.46 21.35 1.09
C ILE A 267 -21.90 22.76 0.93
N GLU A 268 -20.85 23.09 1.68
CA GLU A 268 -20.20 24.41 1.63
C GLU A 268 -19.58 24.71 0.27
N ALA A 269 -18.97 23.70 -0.36
CA ALA A 269 -18.42 23.82 -1.70
C ALA A 269 -19.51 24.04 -2.73
N GLU A 270 -20.56 23.22 -2.74
CA GLU A 270 -21.62 23.32 -3.74
C GLU A 270 -22.38 24.64 -3.62
N PHE A 271 -22.73 25.05 -2.39
CA PHE A 271 -23.39 26.32 -2.17
C PHE A 271 -22.53 27.50 -2.62
N ARG A 272 -21.21 27.45 -2.37
CA ARG A 272 -20.29 28.48 -2.85
C ARG A 272 -20.36 28.62 -4.36
N PHE A 273 -20.15 27.53 -5.10
CA PHE A 273 -20.02 27.57 -6.55
C PHE A 273 -21.34 27.81 -7.27
N LYS A 274 -22.46 27.28 -6.75
CA LYS A 274 -23.77 27.37 -7.41
C LYS A 274 -24.61 28.57 -6.96
N VAL A 275 -24.42 29.05 -5.73
CA VAL A 275 -25.27 30.11 -5.15
C VAL A 275 -24.46 31.35 -4.83
N TYR A 276 -23.42 31.25 -3.99
CA TYR A 276 -22.73 32.44 -3.48
C TYR A 276 -21.94 33.17 -4.56
N GLU A 277 -21.03 32.51 -5.28
CA GLU A 277 -20.18 33.15 -6.28
C GLU A 277 -20.98 33.81 -7.42
N PRO A 278 -21.99 33.15 -8.03
CA PRO A 278 -22.81 33.78 -9.06
C PRO A 278 -23.60 35.00 -8.57
N ASN A 279 -23.95 35.05 -7.28
CA ASN A 279 -24.79 36.09 -6.69
C ASN A 279 -24.02 37.01 -5.73
N GLN A 280 -22.67 36.95 -5.73
CA GLN A 280 -21.84 37.55 -4.69
C GLN A 280 -22.09 39.06 -4.54
N ARG A 281 -22.24 39.77 -5.66
CA ARG A 281 -22.50 41.22 -5.65
C ARG A 281 -23.80 41.56 -4.94
N HIS A 282 -24.85 40.77 -5.14
CA HIS A 282 -26.14 40.98 -4.48
C HIS A 282 -26.11 40.56 -3.02
N ILE A 283 -25.45 39.43 -2.71
CA ILE A 283 -25.35 38.92 -1.35
C ILE A 283 -24.50 39.85 -0.46
N ASN A 284 -23.40 40.40 -0.97
CA ASN A 284 -22.52 41.29 -0.20
C ASN A 284 -23.10 42.70 0.02
N GLN A 285 -24.20 43.07 -0.66
CA GLN A 285 -24.90 44.35 -0.41
C GLN A 285 -25.71 44.33 0.89
N TYR A 286 -25.93 43.17 1.51
CA TYR A 286 -26.67 43.05 2.75
C TYR A 286 -25.78 43.36 3.95
N GLN A 287 -26.07 44.48 4.62
CA GLN A 287 -25.30 44.99 5.76
C GLN A 287 -25.14 44.00 6.93
N THR A 288 -26.06 43.03 7.06
CA THR A 288 -26.04 42.02 8.14
C THR A 288 -25.30 40.73 7.79
N PHE A 289 -24.85 40.56 6.55
CA PHE A 289 -24.14 39.36 6.12
C PHE A 289 -22.63 39.61 6.02
N GLU A 290 -21.89 39.08 6.99
CA GLU A 290 -20.45 38.95 6.88
C GLU A 290 -20.12 37.80 5.91
N GLY A 291 -19.70 38.17 4.70
CA GLY A 291 -19.27 37.22 3.68
C GLY A 291 -18.08 36.36 4.12
N PRO A 292 -17.87 35.19 3.49
CA PRO A 292 -16.67 34.41 3.73
C PRO A 292 -15.41 35.22 3.36
N PRO A 293 -14.27 35.01 4.05
CA PRO A 293 -12.99 35.60 3.66
C PRO A 293 -12.66 35.26 2.19
N LYS A 294 -11.89 36.13 1.53
CA LYS A 294 -11.52 35.93 0.12
C LYS A 294 -10.94 34.52 -0.10
N GLY A 295 -11.54 33.77 -1.02
CA GLY A 295 -11.12 32.40 -1.35
C GLY A 295 -11.65 31.29 -0.43
N LYS A 296 -12.43 31.60 0.62
CA LYS A 296 -13.05 30.61 1.52
C LYS A 296 -14.50 30.30 1.10
N ASN A 297 -15.02 29.16 1.59
CA ASN A 297 -16.41 28.76 1.38
C ASN A 297 -17.34 29.43 2.41
N CYS A 298 -18.61 29.60 2.05
CA CYS A 298 -19.65 29.92 3.03
C CYS A 298 -19.76 28.77 4.01
N THR A 299 -19.60 29.05 5.31
CA THR A 299 -19.79 28.05 6.36
C THR A 299 -21.25 27.59 6.44
N LEU A 300 -21.52 26.39 6.97
CA LEU A 300 -22.91 25.94 7.23
C LEU A 300 -23.75 26.97 8.00
N GLY A 301 -23.15 27.70 8.95
CA GLY A 301 -23.83 28.78 9.68
C GLY A 301 -24.16 30.00 8.80
N GLN A 302 -23.26 30.38 7.89
CA GLN A 302 -23.54 31.44 6.90
C GLN A 302 -24.61 30.99 5.90
N ILE A 303 -24.57 29.73 5.47
CA ILE A 303 -25.60 29.14 4.60
C ILE A 303 -26.97 29.17 5.29
N SER A 304 -27.03 28.73 6.56
CA SER A 304 -28.27 28.79 7.35
C SER A 304 -28.79 30.23 7.48
N LYS A 305 -27.92 31.22 7.79
CA LYS A 305 -28.31 32.63 7.83
C LYS A 305 -28.86 33.17 6.51
N LEU A 306 -28.29 32.75 5.38
CA LEU A 306 -28.75 33.15 4.04
C LEU A 306 -30.09 32.50 3.67
N LEU A 307 -30.32 31.24 4.07
CA LEU A 307 -31.55 30.52 3.80
C LEU A 307 -32.70 30.92 4.76
N TYR A 308 -32.36 31.34 5.99
CA TYR A 308 -33.31 31.65 7.07
C TYR A 308 -33.09 33.04 7.66
N PRO A 309 -33.30 34.12 6.88
CA PRO A 309 -33.16 35.48 7.41
C PRO A 309 -34.20 35.73 8.51
N SER A 310 -33.73 36.11 9.69
CA SER A 310 -34.54 36.47 10.86
C SER A 310 -35.31 37.80 10.70
N SER A 311 -35.10 38.52 9.58
CA SER A 311 -35.80 39.76 9.26
C SER A 311 -36.05 39.88 7.75
N ASN A 312 -37.20 40.42 7.39
CA ASN A 312 -37.92 40.30 6.12
C ASN A 312 -37.30 41.06 4.91
N LEU A 313 -35.97 41.13 4.77
CA LEU A 313 -35.31 42.01 3.78
C LEU A 313 -34.46 41.25 2.74
N GLY A 314 -34.86 41.37 1.47
CA GLY A 314 -34.00 41.29 0.28
C GLY A 314 -33.63 39.91 -0.27
N LEU A 315 -33.43 38.87 0.55
CA LEU A 315 -33.00 37.57 0.01
C LEU A 315 -34.07 36.87 -0.84
N LYS A 316 -35.35 37.21 -0.65
CA LYS A 316 -36.46 36.70 -1.49
C LYS A 316 -36.28 37.04 -2.98
N THR A 317 -35.61 38.12 -3.38
CA THR A 317 -35.40 38.46 -4.80
C THR A 317 -34.15 37.82 -5.40
N VAL A 318 -33.08 37.60 -4.63
CA VAL A 318 -31.91 36.80 -5.06
C VAL A 318 -32.32 35.33 -5.18
N PHE A 319 -33.09 34.84 -4.21
CA PHE A 319 -33.68 33.51 -4.25
C PHE A 319 -34.98 33.44 -5.07
N ALA A 320 -35.52 34.53 -5.63
CA ALA A 320 -36.67 34.45 -6.56
C ALA A 320 -36.29 33.70 -7.84
N ARG A 321 -35.01 33.76 -8.25
CA ARG A 321 -34.49 32.92 -9.34
C ARG A 321 -34.24 31.46 -8.92
N LEU A 322 -34.19 31.20 -7.61
CA LEU A 322 -34.03 29.89 -7.00
C LEU A 322 -35.32 29.45 -6.27
N GLN A 323 -36.49 30.05 -6.54
CA GLN A 323 -37.64 30.07 -5.61
C GLN A 323 -38.14 28.68 -5.23
N ASP A 324 -38.17 27.76 -6.21
CA ASP A 324 -38.56 26.37 -5.98
C ASP A 324 -37.51 25.62 -5.15
N ALA A 325 -36.23 25.83 -5.46
CA ALA A 325 -35.10 25.25 -4.73
C ALA A 325 -35.00 25.79 -3.30
N ALA A 326 -35.09 27.10 -3.12
CA ALA A 326 -35.01 27.78 -1.84
C ALA A 326 -36.20 27.42 -0.94
N TRP A 327 -37.40 27.26 -1.49
CA TRP A 327 -38.56 26.78 -0.74
C TRP A 327 -38.37 25.33 -0.26
N ILE A 328 -37.98 24.42 -1.16
CA ILE A 328 -37.70 23.00 -0.83
C ILE A 328 -36.58 22.90 0.22
N ILE A 329 -35.48 23.63 0.00
CA ILE A 329 -34.35 23.72 0.93
C ILE A 329 -34.81 24.30 2.28
N SER A 330 -35.65 25.34 2.28
CA SER A 330 -36.06 26.03 3.50
C SER A 330 -36.88 25.13 4.44
N GLN A 331 -37.77 24.29 3.92
CA GLN A 331 -38.63 23.44 4.75
C GLN A 331 -37.90 22.19 5.27
N GLU A 332 -37.01 21.60 4.46
CA GLU A 332 -36.43 20.30 4.78
C GLU A 332 -35.02 20.37 5.39
N ALA A 333 -34.25 21.43 5.11
CA ALA A 333 -32.81 21.47 5.44
C ALA A 333 -32.44 22.27 6.70
N ARG A 334 -33.39 22.99 7.35
CA ARG A 334 -33.06 23.89 8.48
C ARG A 334 -32.45 23.14 9.65
N ASN A 335 -33.23 22.23 10.24
CA ASN A 335 -32.83 21.46 11.40
C ASN A 335 -31.64 20.54 11.06
N PRO A 336 -31.58 19.89 9.88
CA PRO A 336 -30.42 19.10 9.50
C PRO A 336 -29.12 19.89 9.31
N LEU A 337 -29.16 21.10 8.72
CA LEU A 337 -27.96 21.95 8.57
C LEU A 337 -27.41 22.41 9.93
N GLU A 338 -28.29 22.84 10.84
CA GLU A 338 -27.91 23.22 12.20
C GLU A 338 -27.34 22.03 12.98
N THR A 339 -27.95 20.85 12.84
CA THR A 339 -27.48 19.60 13.44
C THR A 339 -26.10 19.21 12.90
N LEU A 340 -25.91 19.23 11.58
CA LEU A 340 -24.62 18.96 10.95
C LEU A 340 -23.54 19.96 11.37
N GLN A 341 -23.88 21.25 11.48
CA GLN A 341 -22.97 22.28 11.97
C GLN A 341 -22.55 22.01 13.42
N LYS A 342 -23.50 21.66 14.30
CA LYS A 342 -23.22 21.30 15.69
C LYS A 342 -22.24 20.12 15.75
N HIS A 343 -22.51 19.05 15.01
CA HIS A 343 -21.64 17.87 14.97
C HIS A 343 -20.24 18.18 14.42
N ARG A 344 -20.13 19.00 13.36
CA ARG A 344 -18.83 19.45 12.84
C ARG A 344 -18.03 20.26 13.87
N ASN A 345 -18.69 21.17 14.59
CA ASN A 345 -18.00 21.99 15.59
C ASN A 345 -17.54 21.12 16.77
N GLN A 346 -18.38 20.18 17.22
CA GLN A 346 -18.02 19.21 18.26
C GLN A 346 -16.84 18.32 17.83
N SER A 347 -16.82 17.87 16.58
CA SER A 347 -15.72 17.04 16.06
C SER A 347 -14.41 17.81 15.92
N ALA A 348 -14.45 19.10 15.59
CA ALA A 348 -13.26 19.96 15.51
C ALA A 348 -12.63 20.29 16.88
N HIS A 349 -13.39 20.16 17.98
CA HIS A 349 -12.96 20.49 19.34
C HIS A 349 -12.85 19.25 20.26
N ALA A 350 -12.64 18.07 19.67
CA ALA A 350 -12.58 16.77 20.38
C ALA A 350 -11.47 16.67 21.46
N GLY A 351 -10.55 17.65 21.54
CA GLY A 351 -9.56 17.76 22.63
C GLY A 351 -10.10 18.31 23.95
N SER A 352 -11.32 18.88 23.99
CA SER A 352 -11.85 19.56 25.18
C SER A 352 -13.28 19.15 25.60
N SER A 353 -14.01 18.33 24.84
CA SER A 353 -15.34 17.83 25.25
C SER A 353 -15.79 16.57 24.51
N SER A 354 -16.34 15.61 25.29
CA SER A 354 -17.45 14.65 25.11
C SER A 354 -17.94 14.13 23.73
N TYR A 355 -17.36 14.47 22.58
CA TYR A 355 -17.89 14.01 21.29
C TYR A 355 -17.55 12.54 21.03
N THR A 356 -18.55 11.67 21.14
CA THR A 356 -18.35 10.22 21.10
C THR A 356 -18.53 9.62 19.70
N PRO A 357 -17.90 8.47 19.40
CA PRO A 357 -18.19 7.70 18.19
C PRO A 357 -19.69 7.40 18.00
N ARG A 358 -20.43 7.21 19.10
CA ARG A 358 -21.88 6.98 19.09
C ARG A 358 -22.66 8.19 18.56
N GLU A 359 -22.27 9.40 18.96
CA GLU A 359 -22.92 10.63 18.47
C GLU A 359 -22.62 10.90 17.00
N SER A 360 -21.40 10.61 16.54
CA SER A 360 -21.09 10.66 15.11
C SER A 360 -21.91 9.64 14.31
N GLN A 361 -21.96 8.38 14.75
CA GLN A 361 -22.74 7.34 14.09
C GLN A 361 -24.23 7.70 14.01
N ARG A 362 -24.77 8.33 15.05
CA ARG A 362 -26.15 8.84 15.05
C ARG A 362 -26.34 9.92 13.98
N CYS A 363 -25.45 10.91 13.91
CA CYS A 363 -25.51 11.96 12.88
C CYS A 363 -25.42 11.37 11.46
N LEU A 364 -24.48 10.45 11.22
CA LEU A 364 -24.33 9.79 9.92
C LEU A 364 -25.60 9.00 9.55
N ARG A 365 -26.17 8.26 10.49
CA ARG A 365 -27.43 7.54 10.28
C ARG A 365 -28.56 8.50 9.87
N GLU A 366 -28.72 9.61 10.59
CA GLU A 366 -29.72 10.64 10.28
C GLU A 366 -29.51 11.23 8.86
N ILE A 367 -28.26 11.45 8.45
CA ILE A 367 -27.91 11.89 7.08
C ILE A 367 -28.36 10.86 6.04
N TYR A 368 -28.06 9.58 6.26
CA TYR A 368 -28.37 8.52 5.31
C TYR A 368 -29.88 8.25 5.20
N GLU A 369 -30.56 8.08 6.33
CA GLU A 369 -31.98 7.69 6.37
C GLU A 369 -32.89 8.76 5.79
N SER A 370 -32.58 10.03 6.05
CA SER A 370 -33.39 11.14 5.54
C SER A 370 -33.07 11.51 4.09
N GLY A 371 -31.88 11.17 3.58
CA GLY A 371 -31.41 11.59 2.26
C GLY A 371 -31.42 13.11 2.03
N TRP A 372 -31.45 13.91 3.11
CA TRP A 372 -31.67 15.36 3.01
C TRP A 372 -30.52 16.06 2.28
N ILE A 373 -29.27 15.59 2.44
CA ILE A 373 -28.10 16.17 1.77
C ILE A 373 -28.24 16.04 0.26
N TRP A 374 -28.66 14.88 -0.24
CA TRP A 374 -28.85 14.68 -1.67
C TRP A 374 -29.95 15.56 -2.24
N ARG A 375 -31.08 15.71 -1.52
CA ARG A 375 -32.16 16.63 -1.88
C ARG A 375 -31.70 18.08 -1.87
N PHE A 376 -30.91 18.46 -0.87
CA PHE A 376 -30.30 19.78 -0.76
C PHE A 376 -29.38 20.07 -1.97
N LEU A 377 -28.43 19.17 -2.25
CA LEU A 377 -27.51 19.30 -3.39
C LEU A 377 -28.26 19.33 -4.73
N GLN A 378 -29.33 18.55 -4.88
CA GLN A 378 -30.20 18.55 -6.05
C GLN A 378 -30.92 19.89 -6.23
N ALA A 379 -31.44 20.46 -5.15
CA ALA A 379 -32.11 21.75 -5.18
C ALA A 379 -31.14 22.90 -5.51
N LEU A 380 -29.86 22.79 -5.17
CA LEU A 380 -28.86 23.78 -5.59
C LEU A 380 -28.56 23.78 -7.09
N GLN A 381 -29.02 22.79 -7.85
CA GLN A 381 -28.80 22.73 -9.28
C GLN A 381 -29.74 23.69 -10.02
N PRO A 382 -29.26 24.44 -11.03
CA PRO A 382 -30.12 25.27 -11.84
C PRO A 382 -31.20 24.40 -12.52
N ALA A 383 -32.44 24.88 -12.53
CA ALA A 383 -33.52 24.20 -13.24
C ALA A 383 -33.12 24.04 -14.71
N ILE A 384 -33.04 22.80 -15.20
CA ILE A 384 -32.85 22.54 -16.64
C ILE A 384 -34.04 23.21 -17.34
N PRO A 385 -33.83 24.18 -18.26
CA PRO A 385 -34.92 24.82 -18.96
C PRO A 385 -35.79 23.76 -19.63
N ARG A 386 -37.11 23.83 -19.40
CA ARG A 386 -38.11 22.96 -20.05
C ARG A 386 -38.15 23.28 -21.55
N GLY A 387 -37.15 22.83 -22.29
CA GLY A 387 -37.00 23.08 -23.72
C GLY A 387 -35.98 22.18 -24.42
N LEU A 388 -35.29 21.31 -23.69
CA LEU A 388 -34.44 20.25 -24.23
C LEU A 388 -34.98 18.91 -23.72
N LYS A 389 -35.98 18.38 -24.42
CA LYS A 389 -36.44 16.99 -24.32
C LYS A 389 -36.33 16.36 -25.69
#